data_AF-A0A0P0RMR0-F1
#
_entry.id   AF-A0A0P0RMR0-F1
#
_cell.length_a   1.000
_cell.length_b   1.000
_cell.length_c   1.000
_cell.angle_alpha   90.00
_cell.angle_beta   90.00
_cell.angle_gamma   90.00
#
_symmetry.space_group_name_H-M   'P 1'
#
loop_
_entity.id
_entity.type
_entity.pdbx_description
1 polymer ?
#
loop_
_entity_poly.entity_id
_entity_poly.type
_entity_poly.pdbx_seq_one_letter_code
_entity_poly.pdbx_strand_id
1 'polypeptide(L)' 'MAPRHDALSGAVIENVDLSKPLSDDNRQALRQALVDHGVSFFREQTLTPEQHVALARTQRRSATDPLRAVDGTQARAAVS' A
#
# COMPACT_ATOMS: atom_id res chain seq x y z
N MET A 1 16.24 6.23 -19.56
CA MET A 1 14.89 6.34 -20.16
C MET A 1 14.07 7.21 -19.21
N ALA A 2 13.67 8.41 -19.63
CA ALA A 2 12.92 9.32 -18.76
C ALA A 2 11.43 8.93 -18.77
N PRO A 3 10.77 8.83 -17.60
CA PRO A 3 9.35 8.55 -17.52
C PRO A 3 8.57 9.73 -18.12
N ARG A 4 7.60 9.45 -19.00
CA ARG A 4 6.71 10.47 -19.56
C ARG A 4 5.51 10.62 -18.64
N HIS A 5 5.40 11.76 -17.95
CA HIS A 5 4.23 12.12 -17.16
C HIS A 5 3.58 13.34 -17.80
N ASP A 6 2.26 13.29 -17.97
CA ASP A 6 1.45 14.46 -18.36
C ASP A 6 0.70 14.99 -17.13
N ALA A 7 0.42 16.28 -17.12
CA ALA A 7 0.30 17.11 -15.92
C ALA A 7 -0.93 16.88 -15.00
N LEU A 8 -1.68 15.78 -15.11
CA LEU A 8 -2.86 15.54 -14.27
C LEU A 8 -2.98 14.06 -13.86
N SER A 9 -2.25 13.72 -12.79
CA SER A 9 -2.42 12.56 -11.90
C SER A 9 -2.33 11.16 -12.55
N GLY A 10 -1.14 10.56 -12.44
CA GLY A 10 -0.94 9.13 -12.61
C GLY A 10 0.51 8.75 -12.95
N ALA A 11 0.91 7.52 -12.58
CA ALA A 11 2.18 6.92 -13.00
C ALA A 11 1.96 5.54 -13.62
N VAL A 12 2.67 5.27 -14.72
CA VAL A 12 2.80 3.90 -15.25
C VAL A 12 4.08 3.33 -14.68
N ILE A 13 3.99 2.18 -14.01
CA ILE A 13 5.13 1.50 -13.41
C ILE A 13 5.40 0.23 -14.20
N GLU A 14 6.62 0.14 -14.74
CA GLU A 14 7.11 -0.98 -15.53
C GLU A 14 8.11 -1.81 -14.71
N ASN A 15 8.44 -3.02 -15.18
CA ASN A 15 9.41 -3.92 -14.55
C ASN A 15 9.05 -4.39 -13.13
N VAL A 16 7.77 -4.35 -12.76
CA VAL A 16 7.24 -4.96 -11.54
C VAL A 16 6.31 -6.11 -11.92
N ASP A 17 6.57 -7.28 -11.35
CA ASP A 17 5.73 -8.47 -11.49
C ASP A 17 4.84 -8.63 -10.25
N LEU A 18 3.55 -8.32 -10.39
CA LEU A 18 2.58 -8.38 -9.30
C LEU A 18 2.07 -9.80 -9.02
N SER A 19 2.46 -10.79 -9.85
CA SER A 19 2.10 -12.19 -9.63
C SER A 19 2.90 -12.84 -8.50
N LYS A 20 3.97 -12.17 -8.04
CA LYS A 20 4.89 -12.63 -7.00
C LYS A 20 4.83 -11.72 -5.77
N PRO A 21 5.24 -12.22 -4.60
CA PRO A 21 5.47 -11.36 -3.44
C PRO A 21 6.45 -10.22 -3.79
N LEU A 22 6.06 -8.99 -3.50
CA LEU A 22 6.91 -7.83 -3.72
C LEU A 22 8.14 -7.87 -2.81
N SER A 23 9.28 -7.36 -3.27
CA SER A 23 10.40 -7.00 -2.40
C SER A 23 10.09 -5.73 -1.60
N ASP A 24 10.85 -5.46 -0.54
CA ASP A 24 10.70 -4.21 0.22
C ASP A 24 11.01 -2.97 -0.62
N ASP A 25 12.00 -3.05 -1.50
CA ASP A 25 12.34 -1.96 -2.42
C ASP A 25 11.19 -1.65 -3.38
N ASN A 26 10.57 -2.69 -3.96
CA ASN A 26 9.41 -2.51 -4.83
C ASN A 26 8.23 -1.94 -4.04
N ARG A 27 7.97 -2.41 -2.81
CA ARG A 27 6.95 -1.83 -1.93
C ARG A 27 7.21 -0.36 -1.63
N GLN A 28 8.47 0.04 -1.43
CA GLN A 28 8.85 1.45 -1.19
C GLN A 28 8.60 2.30 -2.43
N ALA A 29 9.05 1.85 -3.60
CA ALA A 29 8.87 2.55 -4.87
C ALA A 29 7.38 2.72 -5.24
N LEU A 30 6.58 1.67 -5.06
CA LEU A 30 5.13 1.69 -5.27
C LEU A 30 4.44 2.72 -4.37
N ARG A 31 4.82 2.78 -3.09
CA ARG A 31 4.28 3.76 -2.14
C ARG A 31 4.64 5.19 -2.52
N GLN A 32 5.88 5.45 -2.93
CA GLN A 32 6.30 6.78 -3.37
C GLN A 32 5.55 7.20 -4.64
N ALA A 33 5.44 6.32 -5.63
CA ALA A 33 4.69 6.62 -6.85
C ALA A 33 3.21 6.94 -6.58
N LEU A 34 2.59 6.29 -5.59
CA LEU A 34 1.23 6.61 -5.16
C LEU A 34 1.14 7.97 -4.44
N VAL A 35 2.14 8.33 -3.64
CA VAL A 35 2.20 9.65 -2.99
C VAL A 35 2.35 10.77 -4.02
N ASP A 36 3.23 10.57 -5.00
CA ASP A 36 3.58 11.60 -5.99
C ASP A 36 2.52 11.75 -7.08
N HIS A 37 1.81 10.66 -7.43
CA HIS A 37 0.95 10.63 -8.61
C HIS A 37 -0.51 10.22 -8.32
N GLY A 38 -0.83 9.81 -7.09
CA GLY A 38 -2.19 9.46 -6.65
C GLY A 38 -2.74 8.13 -7.19
N VAL A 39 -2.43 7.77 -8.44
CA VAL A 39 -2.83 6.52 -9.08
C VAL A 39 -1.65 5.91 -9.83
N SER A 40 -1.55 4.57 -9.81
CA SER A 40 -0.51 3.83 -10.53
C SER A 40 -1.10 2.73 -11.40
N PHE A 41 -0.59 2.59 -12.62
CA PHE A 41 -0.99 1.57 -13.58
C PHE A 41 0.14 0.59 -13.84
N PHE A 42 -0.18 -0.70 -13.85
CA PHE A 42 0.73 -1.80 -14.18
C PHE A 42 0.22 -2.50 -15.43
N ARG A 43 1.03 -2.54 -16.48
CA ARG A 43 0.66 -3.19 -17.74
C ARG A 43 1.11 -4.64 -17.74
N GLU A 44 0.46 -5.42 -18.59
CA GLU A 44 0.85 -6.81 -18.91
C GLU A 44 0.86 -7.75 -17.69
N GLN A 45 0.01 -7.47 -16.71
CA GLN A 45 -0.14 -8.31 -15.51
C GLN A 45 -1.26 -9.34 -15.74
N THR A 46 -0.89 -10.62 -15.77
CA THR A 46 -1.85 -11.73 -15.73
C THR A 46 -1.90 -12.27 -14.31
N LEU A 47 -2.94 -11.89 -13.56
CA LEU A 47 -3.15 -12.33 -12.18
C LEU A 47 -4.34 -13.29 -12.11
N THR A 48 -4.19 -14.40 -11.37
CA THR A 48 -5.35 -15.21 -10.98
C THR A 48 -6.23 -14.43 -10.00
N PRO A 49 -7.51 -14.79 -9.84
CA PRO A 49 -8.38 -14.16 -8.84
C PRO A 49 -7.78 -14.17 -7.42
N GLU A 50 -7.12 -15.27 -7.03
CA GLU A 50 -6.46 -15.41 -5.73
C GLU A 50 -5.29 -14.44 -5.58
N GLN A 51 -4.48 -14.26 -6.63
CA GLN A 51 -3.39 -13.29 -6.65
C GLN A 51 -3.93 -11.85 -6.57
N HIS A 52 -5.06 -11.57 -7.23
CA HIS A 52 -5.71 -10.25 -7.17
C HIS A 52 -6.17 -9.92 -5.74
N VAL A 53 -6.77 -10.89 -5.04
CA VAL A 53 -7.18 -10.75 -3.63
C VAL A 53 -5.96 -10.61 -2.71
N ALA A 54 -4.91 -11.41 -2.91
CA ALA A 54 -3.69 -11.36 -2.13
C ALA A 54 -2.99 -9.99 -2.25
N LEU A 55 -2.95 -9.44 -3.47
CA LEU A 55 -2.41 -8.11 -3.72
C LEU A 55 -3.23 -7.03 -3.00
N ALA A 56 -4.56 -7.06 -3.11
CA ALA A 56 -5.44 -6.11 -2.43
C ALA A 56 -5.29 -6.15 -0.91
N ARG A 57 -5.08 -7.33 -0.32
CA ARG A 57 -4.82 -7.49 1.12
C ARG A 57 -3.48 -6.89 1.55
N THR A 58 -2.45 -6.99 0.70
CA THR A 58 -1.12 -6.43 0.97
C THR A 58 -1.13 -4.89 0.89
N GLN A 59 -1.95 -4.34 0.00
CA GLN A 59 -2.14 -2.89 -0.16
C GLN A 59 -3.06 -2.30 0.95
N ARG A 60 -3.85 -3.14 1.63
CA ARG A 60 -4.61 -2.71 2.81
C ARG A 60 -3.60 -2.28 3.86
N ARG A 61 -3.58 -0.97 4.14
CA ARG A 61 -2.82 -0.29 5.20
C ARG A 61 -2.38 -1.28 6.28
N SER A 62 -1.06 -1.47 6.45
CA SER A 62 -0.53 -1.89 7.75
C SER A 62 -1.07 -0.88 8.73
N ALA A 63 -2.14 -1.24 9.39
CA ALA A 63 -2.75 -0.41 10.40
C ALA A 63 -1.77 -0.47 11.58
N THR A 64 -0.76 0.39 11.57
CA THR A 64 -0.55 1.17 12.77
C THR A 64 -1.82 1.98 12.89
N ASP A 65 -2.82 1.37 13.53
CA ASP A 65 -4.11 1.95 13.78
C ASP A 65 -3.93 2.90 14.97
N PRO A 66 -3.85 4.23 14.78
CA PRO A 66 -3.76 5.15 15.92
C PRO A 66 -5.07 5.19 16.71
N LEU A 67 -6.15 4.56 16.23
CA LEU A 67 -7.48 4.56 16.85
C LEU A 67 -7.82 3.24 17.55
N ARG A 68 -6.99 2.19 17.41
CA ARG A 68 -7.10 0.91 18.17
C ARG A 68 -6.11 0.86 19.34
N ALA A 69 -5.92 2.00 20.00
CA ALA A 69 -5.22 2.10 21.28
C ALA A 69 -6.07 2.91 22.28
N VAL A 70 -7.38 2.63 22.34
CA VAL A 70 -8.25 3.12 23.42
C VAL A 70 -9.18 2.02 23.89
N ASP A 71 -8.62 0.93 24.43
CA ASP A 71 -9.37 0.02 25.28
C ASP A 71 -8.57 -0.34 26.53
N GLY A 72 -9.04 0.20 27.66
CA GLY A 72 -9.01 -0.45 28.97
C GLY A 72 -7.66 -0.70 29.63
N THR A 73 -7.09 0.31 30.31
CA THR A 73 -6.25 0.04 31.49
C THR A 73 -6.68 0.93 32.66
N GLN A 74 -7.63 0.36 33.40
CA GLN A 74 -7.88 0.46 34.85
C GLN A 74 -8.18 1.82 35.47
N ALA A 75 -9.49 2.02 35.69
CA ALA A 75 -9.96 2.55 36.96
C ALA A 75 -9.49 1.64 38.11
N ARG A 76 -8.67 2.17 39.01
CA ARG A 76 -8.66 1.76 40.42
C ARG A 76 -8.92 2.98 41.29
N ALA A 77 -10.10 2.97 41.90
CA ALA A 77 -10.50 3.81 43.00
C ALA A 77 -9.65 3.55 44.26
N ALA A 78 -9.40 4.62 45.02
CA ALA A 78 -9.35 4.73 46.49
C ALA A 78 -8.66 6.08 46.79
N VAL A 79 -9.39 7.15 47.09
CA VAL A 79 -9.73 7.54 48.48
C VAL A 79 -8.54 7.40 49.42
N SER A 80 -7.89 8.52 49.70
CA SER A 80 -7.62 9.05 51.04
C SER A 80 -7.28 10.53 50.93
#